data_AF-A0A959BX08-F1
#
_entry.id   AF-A0A959BX08-F1
#
_cell.length_a   1.000
_cell.length_b   1.000
_cell.length_c   1.000
_cell.angle_alpha   90.00
_cell.angle_beta   90.00
_cell.angle_gamma   90.00
#
_symmetry.space_group_name_H-M   'P 1'
#
loop_
_entity.id
_entity.type
_entity.pdbx_description
1 polymer ?
#
loop_
_entity_poly.entity_id
_entity_poly.type
_entity_poly.pdbx_seq_one_letter_code
_entity_poly.pdbx_strand_id
1 'polypeptide(L)'
;MNKGRLEAFSDGVLAIIITIMVLEMKVPHGNALKSLAPLLPVFLSYILSFIYLGIYWNNHHHMLHTAKKISGGILWANLHLLFWLSLVPF
;
A
#
# COMPACT_ATOMS: atom_id res chain seq x y z
N MET A 1 -10.25 22.15 -1.58
CA MET A 1 -9.80 21.43 -0.37
C MET A 1 -8.31 21.68 -0.16
N ASN A 2 -7.80 21.71 1.08
CA ASN A 2 -6.36 21.84 1.31
C ASN A 2 -5.67 20.52 0.87
N LYS A 3 -4.61 20.65 0.05
CA LYS A 3 -3.78 19.56 -0.46
C LYS A 3 -3.27 18.64 0.65
N GLY A 4 -2.87 19.20 1.79
CA GLY A 4 -2.38 18.39 2.92
C GLY A 4 -3.41 17.43 3.51
N ARG A 5 -4.72 17.72 3.41
CA ARG A 5 -5.76 16.78 3.86
C ARG A 5 -5.90 15.58 2.92
N LEU A 6 -5.72 15.79 1.62
CA LEU A 6 -5.77 14.72 0.63
C LEU A 6 -4.56 13.79 0.81
N GLU A 7 -3.37 14.36 0.93
CA GLU A 7 -2.12 13.63 1.17
C GLU A 7 -2.21 12.81 2.46
N ALA A 8 -2.57 13.43 3.58
CA ALA A 8 -2.70 12.72 4.87
C ALA A 8 -3.72 11.58 4.83
N PHE A 9 -4.82 11.74 4.07
CA PHE A 9 -5.79 10.68 3.90
C PHE A 9 -5.21 9.51 3.08
N SER A 10 -4.56 9.79 1.95
CA SER A 10 -3.94 8.76 1.12
C SER A 10 -2.80 8.03 1.85
N ASP A 11 -1.99 8.76 2.62
CA ASP A 11 -0.93 8.20 3.45
C ASP A 11 -1.49 7.25 4.53
N GLY A 12 -2.58 7.66 5.18
CA GLY A 12 -3.26 6.83 6.18
C GLY A 12 -3.82 5.54 5.59
N VAL A 13 -4.46 5.62 4.41
CA VAL A 13 -5.01 4.44 3.73
C VAL A 13 -3.87 3.49 3.30
N LEU A 14 -2.78 4.02 2.74
CA LEU A 14 -1.65 3.20 2.31
C LEU A 14 -0.91 2.55 3.48
N ALA A 15 -0.78 3.25 4.62
CA ALA A 15 -0.24 2.66 5.83
C ALA A 15 -1.09 1.47 6.32
N ILE A 16 -2.43 1.61 6.32
CA ILE A 16 -3.34 0.51 6.68
C ILE A 16 -3.18 -0.68 5.73
N ILE A 17 -3.16 -0.46 4.42
CA ILE A 17 -2.96 -1.52 3.42
C ILE A 17 -1.67 -2.28 3.72
N ILE A 18 -0.54 -1.57 3.89
CA ILE A 18 0.76 -2.17 4.21
C ILE A 18 0.70 -3.03 5.49
N THR A 19 0.03 -2.54 6.53
CA THR A 19 -0.09 -3.30 7.78
C THR A 19 -1.00 -4.52 7.67
N ILE A 20 -2.01 -4.51 6.80
CA ILE A 20 -2.88 -5.67 6.58
C ILE A 20 -2.16 -6.74 5.76
N MET A 21 -1.38 -6.34 4.73
CA MET A 21 -0.69 -7.29 3.86
C MET A 21 0.23 -8.26 4.63
N VAL A 22 0.90 -7.80 5.69
CA VAL A 22 1.81 -8.67 6.47
C VAL A 22 1.04 -9.69 7.31
N LEU A 23 -0.23 -9.45 7.64
CA LEU A 23 -1.05 -10.35 8.45
C LEU A 23 -1.37 -11.68 7.74
N GLU A 24 -1.30 -11.72 6.40
CA GLU A 24 -1.43 -12.95 5.63
C GLU A 24 -0.26 -13.93 5.85
N MET A 25 0.86 -13.44 6.40
CA MET A 25 2.03 -14.26 6.73
C MET A 25 1.80 -15.01 8.05
N LYS A 26 1.11 -16.14 7.95
CA LYS A 26 0.75 -16.96 9.12
C LYS A 26 1.96 -17.60 9.77
N VAL A 27 1.94 -17.65 11.10
CA VAL A 27 2.98 -18.32 11.90
C VAL A 27 2.98 -19.82 11.58
N PRO A 28 4.14 -20.40 11.24
CA PRO A 28 4.23 -21.82 10.93
C PRO A 28 4.04 -22.65 12.20
N HIS A 29 3.42 -23.82 12.09
CA HIS A 29 3.09 -24.66 13.25
C HIS A 29 4.29 -25.48 13.79
N GLY A 30 5.51 -25.15 13.36
CA GLY A 30 6.75 -25.84 13.74
C GLY A 30 7.81 -24.87 14.26
N ASN A 31 8.67 -25.35 15.14
CA ASN A 31 9.73 -24.59 15.82
C ASN A 31 11.09 -24.67 15.13
N ALA A 32 11.20 -25.38 14.00
CA ALA A 32 12.43 -25.53 13.24
C ALA A 32 12.53 -24.48 12.13
N LEU A 33 13.74 -24.04 11.78
CA LEU A 33 13.96 -23.12 10.66
C LEU A 33 13.39 -23.65 9.32
N LYS A 34 13.38 -24.98 9.14
CA LYS A 34 12.79 -25.63 7.96
C LYS A 34 11.28 -25.36 7.83
N SER A 35 10.60 -25.07 8.93
CA SER A 35 9.18 -24.71 8.94
C SER A 35 8.88 -23.34 8.32
N LEU A 36 9.91 -22.51 8.06
CA LEU A 36 9.80 -21.25 7.34
C LEU A 36 9.83 -21.42 5.81
N ALA A 37 10.37 -22.51 5.29
CA ALA A 37 10.52 -22.72 3.84
C ALA A 37 9.19 -22.59 3.05
N PRO A 38 8.04 -23.09 3.56
CA PRO A 38 6.74 -22.89 2.90
C PRO A 38 6.24 -21.44 2.89
N LEU A 39 6.76 -20.57 3.77
CA LEU A 39 6.37 -19.15 3.83
C LEU A 39 7.13 -18.29 2.83
N LEU A 40 8.23 -18.80 2.27
CA LEU A 40 9.10 -18.06 1.36
C LEU A 40 8.33 -17.45 0.15
N PRO A 41 7.43 -18.19 -0.54
CA PRO A 41 6.66 -17.62 -1.64
C PRO A 41 5.75 -16.47 -1.20
N VAL A 42 5.10 -16.60 -0.03
CA VAL A 42 4.23 -15.56 0.55
C VAL A 42 5.06 -14.33 0.95
N PHE A 43 6.22 -14.55 1.55
CA PHE A 43 7.16 -13.50 1.92
C PHE A 43 7.68 -12.73 0.70
N LEU A 44 8.02 -13.43 -0.40
CA LEU A 44 8.46 -12.79 -1.64
C LEU A 44 7.33 -11.99 -2.29
N SER A 45 6.10 -12.52 -2.30
CA SER A 45 4.92 -11.78 -2.75
C SER A 45 4.73 -10.50 -1.93
N TYR A 46 4.82 -10.59 -0.61
CA TYR A 46 4.77 -9.44 0.29
C TYR A 46 5.85 -8.38 -0.03
N ILE A 47 7.12 -8.78 -0.23
CA ILE A 47 8.19 -7.84 -0.59
C ILE A 47 7.86 -7.12 -1.90
N LEU A 48 7.43 -7.87 -2.92
CA LEU A 48 7.11 -7.30 -4.23
C LEU A 48 5.95 -6.31 -4.12
N SER A 49 4.90 -6.67 -3.39
CA SER A 49 3.75 -5.81 -3.12
C SER A 49 4.11 -4.55 -2.32
N PHE A 50 4.99 -4.69 -1.32
CA PHE A 50 5.48 -3.55 -0.55
C PHE A 50 6.24 -2.56 -1.44
N ILE A 51 7.16 -3.06 -2.27
CA ILE A 51 7.91 -2.22 -3.23
C ILE A 51 6.94 -1.55 -4.20
N TYR A 52 5.97 -2.30 -4.73
CA TYR A 52 4.97 -1.77 -5.65
C TYR A 52 4.16 -0.63 -5.05
N LEU A 53 3.60 -0.82 -3.85
CA LEU A 53 2.88 0.23 -3.12
C LEU A 53 3.77 1.42 -2.78
N GLY A 54 5.03 1.19 -2.41
CA GLY A 54 6.02 2.25 -2.16
C GLY A 54 6.30 3.12 -3.39
N ILE A 55 6.45 2.50 -4.57
CA ILE A 55 6.62 3.21 -5.84
C ILE A 55 5.38 4.06 -6.15
N TYR A 56 4.18 3.49 -6.00
CA TYR A 56 2.93 4.21 -6.22
C TYR A 56 2.76 5.38 -5.25
N TRP A 57 3.04 5.18 -3.97
CA TRP A 57 3.02 6.22 -2.96
C TRP A 57 4.00 7.35 -3.31
N ASN A 58 5.24 7.02 -3.67
CA ASN A 58 6.26 8.01 -4.03
C ASN A 58 5.83 8.83 -5.26
N ASN A 59 5.31 8.16 -6.30
CA ASN A 59 4.78 8.82 -7.50
C ASN A 59 3.58 9.71 -7.17
N HIS A 60 2.68 9.24 -6.32
CA HIS A 60 1.51 9.99 -5.87
C HIS A 60 1.92 11.23 -5.08
N HIS A 61 2.87 11.10 -4.15
CA HIS A 61 3.41 12.21 -3.37
C HIS A 61 4.07 13.25 -4.28
N HIS A 62 4.90 12.83 -5.24
CA HIS A 62 5.53 13.74 -6.21
C HIS A 62 4.49 14.45 -7.08
N MET A 63 3.49 13.72 -7.60
CA MET A 63 2.41 14.28 -8.41
C MET A 63 1.62 15.33 -7.63
N LEU A 64 1.16 15.02 -6.42
CA LEU A 64 0.45 15.98 -5.58
C LEU A 64 1.34 17.15 -5.18
N HIS A 65 2.65 16.95 -4.98
CA HIS A 65 3.60 18.02 -4.71
C HIS A 65 3.53 19.12 -5.80
N THR A 66 3.41 18.74 -7.07
CA THR A 66 3.30 19.68 -8.21
C THR A 66 1.90 20.28 -8.41
N ALA A 67 0.86 19.71 -7.80
CA ALA A 67 -0.52 20.19 -7.96
C ALA A 67 -0.78 21.51 -7.22
N LYS A 68 -1.27 22.54 -7.94
CA LYS A 68 -1.57 23.88 -7.39
C LYS A 68 -2.97 24.01 -6.79
N LYS A 69 -3.95 23.23 -7.28
CA LYS A 69 -5.35 23.25 -6.81
C LYS A 69 -5.90 21.82 -6.78
N ILE A 70 -6.65 21.50 -5.74
CA ILE A 70 -7.38 20.23 -5.62
C ILE A 70 -8.83 20.45 -6.01
N SER A 71 -9.24 19.84 -7.13
CA SER A 71 -10.61 19.83 -7.64
C SER A 71 -11.37 18.57 -7.18
N GLY A 72 -12.70 18.57 -7.31
CA GLY A 72 -13.51 17.38 -6.99
C GLY A 72 -13.15 16.15 -7.83
N GLY A 73 -12.79 16.34 -9.11
CA GLY A 73 -12.34 15.24 -9.97
C GLY A 73 -11.05 14.57 -9.47
N ILE A 74 -10.12 15.35 -8.89
CA ILE A 74 -8.90 14.81 -8.28
C ILE A 74 -9.23 13.95 -7.05
N LEU A 75 -10.25 14.33 -6.26
CA LEU A 75 -10.66 13.53 -5.10
C LEU A 75 -11.19 12.16 -5.53
N TRP A 76 -12.05 12.12 -6.55
CA TRP A 76 -12.57 10.86 -7.09
C TRP A 76 -11.48 10.01 -7.73
N ALA A 77 -10.56 10.63 -8.48
CA ALA A 77 -9.40 9.92 -9.04
C ALA A 77 -8.50 9.33 -7.95
N ASN A 78 -8.26 10.07 -6.85
CA ASN A 78 -7.50 9.57 -5.71
C ASN A 78 -8.21 8.39 -5.02
N LEU A 79 -9.53 8.47 -4.80
CA LEU A 79 -10.29 7.36 -4.24
C LEU A 79 -10.25 6.12 -5.14
N HIS A 80 -10.34 6.33 -6.46
CA HIS A 80 -10.24 5.24 -7.42
C HIS A 80 -8.85 4.59 -7.39
N LEU A 81 -7.78 5.38 -7.31
CA LEU A 81 -6.42 4.86 -7.10
C LEU A 81 -6.32 4.04 -5.81
N LEU A 82 -6.74 4.61 -4.67
CA LEU A 82 -6.67 3.94 -3.37
C LEU A 82 -7.48 2.64 -3.34
N PHE A 83 -8.62 2.60 -4.01
CA PHE A 83 -9.41 1.37 -4.17
C PHE A 83 -8.58 0.27 -4.84
N TRP A 84 -7.94 0.54 -5.98
CA TRP A 84 -7.11 -0.47 -6.66
C TRP A 84 -5.89 -0.88 -5.84
N LEU A 85 -5.24 0.06 -5.15
CA LEU A 85 -4.12 -0.26 -4.27
C LEU A 85 -4.54 -1.12 -3.07
N SER A 86 -5.79 -0.98 -2.59
CA SER A 86 -6.33 -1.79 -1.50
C SER A 86 -6.56 -3.27 -1.86
N LEU A 87 -6.60 -3.59 -3.15
CA LEU A 87 -6.72 -4.97 -3.62
C LEU A 87 -5.38 -5.70 -3.65
N VAL A 88 -4.25 -5.01 -3.51
CA VAL A 88 -2.93 -5.66 -3.44
C VAL A 88 -2.78 -6.35 -2.08
N PRO A 89 -2.38 -7.64 -2.00
CA PRO A 89 -1.79 -8.48 -3.05
C PRO A 89 -2.73 -9.58 -3.60
N PHE A 90 -4.04 -9.40 -3.48
CA PHE A 90 -5.06 -10.41 -3.81
C PHE A 90 -5.25 -10.64 -5.32
#